data_AF-A0A7L9FKA7-F1
#
_entry.id   AF-A0A7L9FKA7-F1
#
_cell.length_a   1.000
_cell.length_b   1.000
_cell.length_c   1.000
_cell.angle_alpha   90.00
_cell.angle_beta   90.00
_cell.angle_gamma   90.00
#
_symmetry.space_group_name_H-M   'P 1'
#
loop_
_entity.id
_entity.type
_entity.pdbx_description
1 polymer ?
#
loop_
_entity_poly.entity_id
_entity_poly.type
_entity_poly.pdbx_seq_one_letter_code
_entity_poly.pdbx_strand_id
1 'polypeptide(L)'
;MEDILSILSAIGGIGGLATVLYLSYWLGGKFREIDMRFKEIDMRFEEFSARFREVDRRFEEINKRFNEVDKKFDAIDRRFDDVNRRIEGLEERLSRLEERVDRRLERLAYAFISYQEFLTGYFVSEGVLKPSAASLVVTEARNLMRLAVSNPFTKDEWKRLGDLLDKSEKEELTLEEAQELLNLARKAVMEYGEYPEAWKLHMYAAIMVGLAYKRMKEREKQQGEKS
;
A
#
# COMPACT_ATOMS: atom_id res chain seq x y z
N MET A 1 -52.40 -63.29 -63.39
CA MET A 1 -51.42 -64.26 -63.96
C MET A 1 -51.50 -64.34 -65.48
N GLU A 2 -52.64 -64.02 -66.11
CA GLU A 2 -52.82 -64.17 -67.57
C GLU A 2 -52.14 -63.06 -68.42
N ASP A 3 -51.97 -61.83 -67.91
CA ASP A 3 -51.36 -60.74 -68.69
C ASP A 3 -49.85 -60.84 -68.88
N ILE A 4 -49.12 -61.48 -67.96
CA ILE A 4 -47.66 -61.68 -68.09
C ILE A 4 -47.38 -62.74 -69.18
N LEU A 5 -48.24 -63.77 -69.27
CA LEU A 5 -48.13 -64.84 -70.26
C LEU A 5 -48.47 -64.36 -71.68
N SER A 6 -49.41 -63.41 -71.82
CA SER A 6 -49.78 -62.79 -73.09
C SER A 6 -48.63 -61.95 -73.70
N ILE A 7 -47.96 -61.13 -72.88
CA ILE A 7 -46.80 -60.32 -73.32
C ILE A 7 -45.62 -61.21 -73.72
N LEU A 8 -45.42 -62.35 -73.04
CA LEU A 8 -44.37 -63.31 -73.37
C LEU A 8 -44.59 -64.02 -74.73
N SER A 9 -45.84 -64.15 -75.17
CA SER A 9 -46.18 -64.80 -76.45
C SER A 9 -46.00 -63.88 -77.68
N ALA A 10 -46.02 -62.56 -77.50
CA ALA A 10 -45.99 -61.57 -78.58
C ALA A 10 -44.57 -61.20 -79.08
N ILE A 11 -43.50 -61.57 -78.36
CA ILE A 11 -42.09 -61.30 -78.73
C ILE A 11 -41.47 -62.54 -79.38
N GLY A 12 -42.17 -63.08 -80.40
CA GLY A 12 -41.90 -64.36 -81.08
C GLY A 12 -40.44 -64.84 -81.10
N GLY A 13 -40.22 -66.04 -80.54
CA GLY A 13 -39.00 -66.83 -80.72
C GLY A 13 -37.91 -66.64 -79.66
N ILE A 14 -36.89 -67.49 -79.75
CA ILE A 14 -35.73 -67.64 -78.84
C ILE A 14 -35.10 -66.29 -78.38
N GLY A 15 -35.26 -65.20 -79.15
CA GLY A 15 -34.76 -63.85 -78.83
C GLY A 15 -35.50 -63.11 -77.70
N GLY A 16 -36.80 -63.32 -77.50
CA GLY A 16 -37.56 -62.67 -76.42
C GLY A 16 -37.16 -63.20 -75.03
N LEU A 17 -37.04 -64.53 -74.91
CA LEU A 17 -36.53 -65.20 -73.71
C LEU A 17 -35.08 -64.82 -73.41
N ALA A 18 -34.22 -64.73 -74.44
CA ALA A 18 -32.83 -64.30 -74.28
C ALA A 18 -32.72 -62.87 -73.71
N THR A 19 -33.60 -61.96 -74.13
CA THR A 19 -33.63 -60.58 -73.64
C THR A 19 -34.08 -60.50 -72.17
N VAL A 20 -35.10 -61.28 -71.78
CA VAL A 20 -35.55 -61.36 -70.38
C VAL A 20 -34.46 -61.96 -69.48
N LEU A 21 -33.80 -63.02 -69.91
CA LEU A 21 -32.68 -63.63 -69.18
C LEU A 21 -31.49 -62.67 -69.05
N TYR A 22 -31.16 -61.95 -70.13
CA TYR A 22 -30.10 -60.94 -70.14
C TYR A 22 -30.40 -59.79 -69.17
N LEU A 23 -31.61 -59.22 -69.22
CA LEU A 23 -32.04 -58.16 -68.29
C LEU A 23 -32.07 -58.65 -66.85
N SER A 24 -32.53 -59.88 -66.60
CA SER A 24 -32.53 -60.47 -65.25
C SER A 24 -31.12 -60.65 -64.70
N TYR A 25 -30.17 -61.12 -65.53
CA TYR A 25 -28.76 -61.23 -65.16
C TYR A 25 -28.11 -59.87 -64.92
N TRP A 26 -28.35 -58.89 -65.80
CA TRP A 26 -27.83 -57.54 -65.69
C TRP A 26 -28.39 -56.82 -64.44
N LEU A 27 -29.70 -56.89 -64.20
CA LEU A 27 -30.33 -56.36 -62.99
C LEU A 27 -29.78 -57.04 -61.74
N GLY A 28 -29.63 -58.36 -61.73
CA GLY A 28 -29.00 -59.08 -60.62
C GLY A 28 -27.54 -58.68 -60.38
N GLY A 29 -26.82 -58.25 -61.41
CA GLY A 29 -25.50 -57.62 -61.28
C GLY A 29 -25.58 -56.23 -60.64
N LYS A 30 -26.53 -55.39 -61.07
CA LYS A 30 -26.75 -54.04 -60.52
C LYS A 30 -27.24 -54.04 -59.08
N PHE A 31 -28.14 -54.93 -58.71
CA PHE A 31 -28.55 -55.10 -57.31
C PHE A 31 -27.38 -55.52 -56.42
N ARG A 32 -26.51 -56.43 -56.88
CA ARG A 32 -25.28 -56.77 -56.15
C ARG A 32 -24.32 -55.59 -55.98
N GLU A 33 -24.17 -54.75 -57.01
CA GLU A 33 -23.36 -53.51 -56.93
C GLU A 33 -23.93 -52.55 -55.89
N ILE A 34 -25.26 -52.38 -55.87
CA ILE A 34 -25.97 -51.53 -54.91
C ILE A 34 -25.81 -52.08 -53.48
N ASP A 35 -26.00 -53.38 -53.26
CA ASP A 35 -25.81 -54.01 -51.95
C ASP A 35 -24.39 -53.82 -51.42
N MET A 36 -23.37 -53.91 -52.29
CA MET A 36 -21.99 -53.65 -51.91
C MET A 36 -21.77 -52.19 -51.48
N ARG A 37 -22.37 -51.22 -52.19
CA ARG A 37 -22.30 -49.81 -51.80
C ARG A 37 -23.02 -49.52 -50.49
N PHE A 38 -24.19 -50.14 -50.26
CA PHE A 38 -24.88 -50.00 -48.97
C PHE A 38 -24.04 -50.56 -47.82
N LYS A 39 -23.41 -51.72 -47.98
CA LYS A 39 -22.47 -52.26 -46.99
C LYS A 39 -21.29 -51.31 -46.72
N GLU A 40 -20.75 -50.67 -47.75
CA GLU A 40 -19.69 -49.67 -47.59
C GLU A 40 -20.17 -48.44 -46.82
N ILE A 41 -21.38 -47.96 -47.12
CA ILE A 41 -22.02 -46.85 -46.42
C ILE A 41 -22.24 -47.21 -44.94
N ASP A 42 -22.76 -48.39 -44.65
CA ASP A 42 -23.00 -48.87 -43.28
C ASP A 42 -21.69 -48.91 -42.48
N MET A 43 -20.61 -49.45 -43.06
CA MET A 43 -19.28 -49.45 -42.43
C MET A 43 -18.77 -48.03 -42.14
N ARG A 44 -18.95 -47.09 -43.07
CA ARG A 44 -18.58 -45.68 -42.85
C ARG A 44 -19.41 -45.04 -41.74
N PHE A 45 -20.71 -45.34 -41.65
CA PHE A 45 -21.57 -44.84 -40.57
C PHE A 45 -21.18 -45.40 -39.20
N GLU A 46 -20.79 -46.67 -39.13
CA GLU A 46 -20.24 -47.26 -37.90
C GLU A 46 -18.93 -46.57 -37.48
N GLU A 47 -18.04 -46.29 -38.43
CA GLU A 47 -16.80 -45.54 -38.17
C GLU A 47 -17.09 -44.12 -37.68
N PHE A 48 -18.02 -43.39 -38.32
CA PHE A 48 -18.44 -42.06 -37.86
C PHE A 48 -18.99 -42.11 -36.44
N SER A 49 -19.85 -43.08 -36.16
CA SER A 49 -20.44 -43.28 -34.83
C SER A 49 -19.39 -43.58 -33.76
N ALA A 50 -18.35 -44.34 -34.11
CA ALA A 50 -17.20 -44.57 -33.23
C ALA A 50 -16.41 -43.28 -32.95
N ARG A 51 -16.14 -42.47 -34.00
CA ARG A 51 -15.46 -41.18 -33.85
C ARG A 51 -16.26 -40.17 -33.01
N PHE A 52 -17.58 -40.10 -33.17
CA PHE A 52 -18.43 -39.24 -32.35
C PHE A 52 -18.38 -39.64 -30.87
N ARG A 53 -18.45 -40.94 -30.54
CA ARG A 53 -18.28 -41.41 -29.16
C ARG A 53 -16.92 -41.03 -28.57
N GLU A 54 -15.86 -41.04 -29.39
CA GLU A 54 -14.55 -40.58 -28.93
C GLU A 54 -14.54 -39.07 -28.65
N VAL A 55 -15.16 -38.28 -29.51
CA VAL A 55 -15.32 -36.83 -29.32
C VAL A 55 -16.09 -36.53 -28.03
N ASP A 56 -17.22 -37.21 -27.78
CA ASP A 56 -18.00 -37.06 -26.55
C ASP A 56 -17.16 -37.36 -25.32
N ARG A 57 -16.38 -38.45 -25.34
CA ARG A 57 -15.45 -38.81 -24.25
C ARG A 57 -14.39 -37.73 -24.01
N ARG A 58 -13.85 -37.12 -25.07
CA ARG A 58 -12.88 -36.02 -24.96
C ARG A 58 -13.54 -34.77 -24.35
N PHE A 59 -14.78 -34.45 -24.73
CA PHE A 59 -15.52 -33.33 -24.12
C PHE A 59 -15.82 -33.57 -22.64
N GLU A 60 -16.18 -34.79 -22.23
CA GLU A 60 -16.33 -35.12 -20.82
C GLU A 60 -15.02 -34.93 -20.03
N GLU A 61 -13.89 -35.31 -20.60
CA GLU A 61 -12.57 -35.10 -19.98
C GLU A 61 -12.24 -33.61 -19.86
N ILE A 62 -12.52 -32.82 -20.90
CA ILE A 62 -12.36 -31.37 -20.88
C ILE A 62 -13.22 -30.73 -19.78
N ASN A 63 -14.50 -31.12 -19.68
CA ASN A 63 -15.40 -30.61 -18.65
C ASN A 63 -14.90 -30.94 -17.23
N LYS A 64 -14.34 -32.14 -17.01
CA LYS A 64 -13.71 -32.50 -15.73
C LYS A 64 -12.52 -31.59 -15.41
N ARG A 65 -11.66 -31.31 -16.39
CA ARG A 65 -10.51 -30.41 -16.22
C ARG A 65 -10.95 -28.97 -15.91
N PHE A 66 -12.01 -28.47 -16.58
CA PHE A 66 -12.57 -27.16 -16.25
C PHE A 66 -13.09 -27.08 -14.82
N ASN A 67 -13.84 -28.09 -14.37
CA ASN A 67 -14.31 -28.15 -12.99
C ASN A 67 -13.16 -28.18 -11.96
N GLU A 68 -12.03 -28.81 -12.29
CA GLU A 68 -10.83 -28.77 -11.45
C GLU A 68 -10.15 -27.40 -11.44
N VAL A 69 -10.14 -26.71 -12.57
CA VAL A 69 -9.63 -25.34 -12.69
C VAL A 69 -10.48 -24.38 -11.86
N ASP A 70 -11.80 -24.46 -11.94
CA ASP A 70 -12.71 -23.62 -11.15
C ASP A 70 -12.46 -23.79 -9.65
N LYS A 71 -12.34 -25.03 -9.17
CA LYS A 71 -11.99 -25.32 -7.77
C LYS A 71 -10.64 -24.73 -7.34
N LYS A 72 -9.67 -24.68 -8.25
CA LYS A 72 -8.37 -24.05 -7.97
C LYS A 72 -8.50 -22.55 -7.88
N PHE A 73 -9.29 -21.91 -8.75
CA PHE A 73 -9.58 -20.48 -8.65
C PHE A 73 -10.32 -20.13 -7.36
N ASP A 74 -11.34 -20.88 -6.96
CA ASP A 74 -12.01 -20.69 -5.66
C ASP A 74 -11.04 -20.80 -4.47
N ALA A 75 -10.07 -21.70 -4.55
CA ALA A 75 -9.04 -21.85 -3.52
C ALA A 75 -8.04 -20.69 -3.52
N ILE A 76 -7.72 -20.14 -4.69
CA ILE A 76 -6.88 -18.96 -4.85
C ILE A 76 -7.59 -17.73 -4.28
N ASP A 77 -8.86 -17.51 -4.61
CA ASP A 77 -9.64 -16.38 -4.12
C ASP A 77 -9.72 -16.37 -2.59
N ARG A 78 -10.01 -17.52 -1.97
CA ARG A 78 -9.98 -17.65 -0.50
C ARG A 78 -8.62 -17.34 0.11
N ARG A 79 -7.52 -17.67 -0.57
CA ARG A 79 -6.17 -17.32 -0.11
C ARG A 79 -5.90 -15.83 -0.24
N PHE A 80 -6.36 -15.19 -1.32
CA PHE A 80 -6.27 -13.74 -1.47
C PHE A 80 -7.08 -13.01 -0.39
N ASP A 81 -8.29 -13.47 -0.08
CA ASP A 81 -9.09 -12.90 1.02
C ASP A 81 -8.37 -13.02 2.37
N ASP A 82 -7.71 -14.15 2.64
CA ASP A 82 -6.91 -14.33 3.85
C ASP A 82 -5.70 -13.39 3.90
N VAL A 83 -4.99 -13.25 2.79
CA VAL A 83 -3.87 -12.32 2.66
C VAL A 83 -4.33 -10.88 2.90
N ASN A 84 -5.45 -10.46 2.31
CA ASN A 84 -6.00 -9.11 2.49
C ASN A 84 -6.32 -8.82 3.97
N ARG A 85 -7.03 -9.73 4.64
CA ARG A 85 -7.30 -9.59 6.09
C ARG A 85 -6.03 -9.50 6.93
N ARG A 86 -4.99 -10.26 6.56
CA ARG A 86 -3.69 -10.20 7.25
C ARG A 86 -2.97 -8.87 7.02
N ILE A 87 -3.06 -8.30 5.82
CA ILE A 87 -2.49 -7.00 5.49
C ILE A 87 -3.22 -5.90 6.27
N GLU A 88 -4.55 -5.87 6.25
CA GLU A 88 -5.36 -4.93 7.04
C GLU A 88 -4.99 -5.00 8.54
N GLY A 89 -4.88 -6.22 9.08
CA GLY A 89 -4.46 -6.41 10.47
C GLY A 89 -3.01 -5.97 10.77
N LEU A 90 -2.12 -5.99 9.77
CA LEU A 90 -0.76 -5.45 9.89
C LEU A 90 -0.76 -3.91 9.85
N GLU A 91 -1.53 -3.31 8.95
CA GLU A 91 -1.69 -1.85 8.85
C GLU A 91 -2.20 -1.26 10.17
N GLU A 92 -3.26 -1.83 10.75
CA GLU A 92 -3.77 -1.40 12.06
C GLU A 92 -2.75 -1.54 13.20
N ARG A 93 -1.88 -2.56 13.13
CA ARG A 93 -0.83 -2.77 14.14
C ARG A 93 0.29 -1.75 13.98
N LEU A 94 0.67 -1.44 12.74
CA LEU A 94 1.69 -0.44 12.44
C LEU A 94 1.22 0.96 12.86
N SER A 95 0.01 1.38 12.53
CA SER A 95 -0.52 2.68 12.97
C SER A 95 -0.55 2.81 14.50
N ARG A 96 -0.96 1.75 15.21
CA ARG A 96 -0.91 1.74 16.69
C ARG A 96 0.51 1.78 17.25
N LEU A 97 1.48 1.21 16.54
CA LEU A 97 2.89 1.26 16.93
C LEU A 97 3.46 2.66 16.70
N GLU A 98 3.20 3.28 15.55
CA GLU A 98 3.58 4.66 15.22
C GLU A 98 3.09 5.62 16.30
N GLU A 99 1.78 5.63 16.59
CA GLU A 99 1.23 6.50 17.64
C GLU A 99 1.84 6.23 19.04
N ARG A 100 2.17 4.97 19.35
CA ARG A 100 2.78 4.61 20.63
C ARG A 100 4.22 5.11 20.71
N VAL A 101 4.96 5.04 19.60
CA VAL A 101 6.32 5.54 19.50
C VAL A 101 6.31 7.06 19.62
N ASP A 102 5.45 7.76 18.87
CA ASP A 102 5.33 9.22 18.91
C ASP A 102 5.03 9.72 20.33
N ARG A 103 3.99 9.16 20.97
CA ARG A 103 3.67 9.50 22.37
C ARG A 103 4.81 9.21 23.35
N ARG A 104 5.61 8.17 23.11
CA ARG A 104 6.77 7.85 23.97
C ARG A 104 7.92 8.84 23.72
N LEU A 105 8.19 9.19 22.47
CA LEU A 105 9.21 10.16 22.09
C LEU A 105 8.87 11.56 22.62
N GLU A 106 7.62 12.01 22.48
CA GLU A 106 7.15 13.27 23.07
C GLU A 106 7.36 13.29 24.59
N ARG A 107 6.96 12.22 25.30
CA ARG A 107 7.17 12.13 26.76
C ARG A 107 8.65 12.20 27.14
N LEU A 108 9.53 11.57 26.36
CA LEU A 108 10.98 11.64 26.59
C LEU A 108 11.51 13.05 26.31
N ALA A 109 11.07 13.70 25.24
CA ALA A 109 11.44 15.08 24.92
C ALA A 109 11.01 16.02 26.06
N TYR A 110 9.76 15.95 26.53
CA TYR A 110 9.28 16.75 27.66
C TYR A 110 10.06 16.47 28.95
N ALA A 111 10.34 15.21 29.27
CA ALA A 111 11.13 14.86 30.45
C ALA A 111 12.55 15.43 30.38
N PHE A 112 13.18 15.34 29.20
CA PHE A 112 14.51 15.89 28.97
C PHE A 112 14.53 17.42 29.02
N ILE A 113 13.58 18.10 28.36
CA ILE A 113 13.37 19.55 28.46
C ILE A 113 13.26 19.97 29.92
N SER A 114 12.36 19.34 30.68
CA SER A 114 12.11 19.67 32.08
C SER A 114 13.35 19.48 32.95
N TYR A 115 14.05 18.35 32.80
CA TYR A 115 15.29 18.08 33.53
C TYR A 115 16.40 19.09 33.17
N GLN A 116 16.56 19.39 31.88
CA GLN A 116 17.60 20.31 31.40
C GLN A 116 17.34 21.74 31.84
N GLU A 117 16.09 22.20 31.83
CA GLU A 117 15.71 23.51 32.36
C GLU A 117 15.98 23.63 33.87
N PHE A 118 15.62 22.59 34.64
CA PHE A 118 15.92 22.55 36.08
C PHE A 118 17.43 22.67 36.33
N LEU A 119 18.25 21.83 35.67
CA LEU A 119 19.71 21.88 35.81
C LEU A 119 20.28 23.21 35.37
N THR A 120 19.80 23.77 34.26
CA THR A 120 20.26 25.05 33.74
C THR A 120 19.95 26.17 34.74
N GLY A 121 18.72 26.21 35.26
CA GLY A 121 18.32 27.15 36.30
C GLY A 121 19.16 27.03 37.57
N TYR A 122 19.40 25.80 38.02
CA TYR A 122 20.28 25.51 39.16
C TYR A 122 21.72 25.98 38.93
N PHE A 123 22.32 25.68 37.77
CA PHE A 123 23.69 26.11 37.49
C PHE A 123 23.82 27.63 37.33
N VAL A 124 22.78 28.32 36.83
CA VAL A 124 22.77 29.78 36.81
C VAL A 124 22.63 30.34 38.23
N SER A 125 21.78 29.75 39.09
CA SER A 125 21.63 30.21 40.48
C SER A 125 22.93 30.06 41.27
N GLU A 126 23.63 28.93 41.11
CA GLU A 126 24.93 28.67 41.73
C GLU A 126 26.09 29.47 41.09
N GLY A 127 25.83 30.21 40.00
CA GLY A 127 26.84 31.01 39.31
C GLY A 127 27.86 30.19 38.51
N VAL A 128 27.59 28.89 38.32
CA VAL A 128 28.38 27.97 37.49
C VAL A 128 28.26 28.38 36.01
N LEU A 129 27.04 28.63 35.54
CA LEU A 129 26.79 29.16 34.20
C LEU A 129 26.79 30.69 34.22
N LYS A 130 27.83 31.27 33.63
CA LYS A 130 28.01 32.72 33.51
C LYS A 130 27.42 33.24 32.20
N PRO A 131 27.01 34.52 32.13
CA PRO A 131 26.52 35.15 30.90
C PRO A 131 27.46 34.96 29.70
N SER A 132 28.78 35.01 29.91
CA SER A 132 29.79 34.82 28.86
C SER A 132 29.83 33.40 28.29
N ALA A 133 29.28 32.40 28.97
CA ALA A 133 29.15 31.04 28.44
C ALA A 133 27.91 30.92 27.54
N ALA A 134 26.86 31.71 27.81
CA ALA A 134 25.64 31.72 27.00
C ALA A 134 25.90 32.21 25.57
N SER A 135 26.84 33.15 25.39
CA SER A 135 27.23 33.67 24.06
C SER A 135 27.90 32.62 23.17
N LEU A 136 28.44 31.53 23.73
CA LEU A 136 28.96 30.42 22.92
C LEU A 136 27.83 29.61 22.27
N VAL A 137 26.65 29.58 22.90
CA VAL A 137 25.50 28.81 22.43
C VAL A 137 24.62 29.64 21.49
N VAL A 138 24.60 30.97 21.63
CA VAL A 138 23.71 31.83 20.84
C VAL A 138 23.97 31.78 19.33
N THR A 139 25.24 31.66 18.91
CA THR A 139 25.59 31.51 17.49
C THR A 139 24.95 30.26 16.89
N GLU A 140 24.97 29.17 17.65
CA GLU A 140 24.37 27.91 17.24
C GLU A 140 22.84 27.95 17.31
N ALA A 141 22.28 28.63 18.31
CA ALA A 141 20.85 28.88 18.41
C ALA A 141 20.32 29.67 17.19
N ARG A 142 21.08 30.68 16.73
CA ARG A 142 20.75 31.45 15.52
C ARG A 142 20.75 30.61 14.25
N ASN A 143 21.53 29.55 14.18
CA ASN A 143 21.55 28.69 12.99
C ASN A 143 20.18 28.05 12.73
N LEU A 144 19.32 27.91 13.75
CA LEU A 144 17.95 27.45 13.59
C LEU A 144 17.13 28.37 12.67
N MET A 145 17.42 29.68 12.66
CA MET A 145 16.71 30.66 11.82
C MET A 145 16.81 30.36 10.31
N ARG A 146 17.75 29.51 9.89
CA ARG A 146 17.85 29.03 8.50
C ARG A 146 16.66 28.15 8.10
N LEU A 147 15.96 27.58 9.08
CA LEU A 147 14.75 26.78 8.88
C LEU A 147 13.47 27.64 8.75
N ALA A 148 13.58 28.97 8.78
CA ALA A 148 12.44 29.89 8.74
C ALA A 148 11.59 29.87 7.45
N VAL A 149 11.98 29.07 6.48
CA VAL A 149 11.20 28.78 5.27
C VAL A 149 10.19 27.64 5.47
N SER A 150 10.24 26.94 6.60
CA SER A 150 9.47 25.72 6.87
C SER A 150 8.34 25.96 7.89
N ASN A 151 7.11 25.50 7.60
CA ASN A 151 6.07 25.23 8.62
C ASN A 151 6.64 24.16 9.57
N PRO A 152 6.45 24.17 10.90
CA PRO A 152 5.28 24.61 11.71
C PRO A 152 5.34 25.98 12.44
N PHE A 153 6.43 26.74 12.35
CA PHE A 153 6.46 28.11 12.88
C PHE A 153 5.82 29.09 11.90
N THR A 154 5.01 30.01 12.43
CA THR A 154 4.47 31.13 11.65
C THR A 154 5.56 32.16 11.37
N LYS A 155 5.36 33.02 10.36
CA LYS A 155 6.28 34.11 10.03
C LYS A 155 6.49 35.06 11.21
N ASP A 156 5.43 35.32 11.97
CA ASP A 156 5.48 36.20 13.14
C ASP A 156 6.25 35.56 14.30
N GLU A 157 6.09 34.25 14.53
CA GLU A 157 6.89 33.52 15.53
C GLU A 157 8.38 33.51 15.16
N TRP A 158 8.72 33.29 13.89
CA TRP A 158 10.11 33.38 13.43
C TRP A 158 10.68 34.78 13.61
N LYS A 159 9.93 35.81 13.21
CA LYS A 159 10.34 37.21 13.40
C LYS A 159 10.56 37.50 14.88
N ARG A 160 9.60 37.11 15.74
CA ARG A 160 9.67 37.34 17.18
C ARG A 160 10.84 36.61 17.83
N LEU A 161 11.11 35.37 17.43
CA LEU A 161 12.29 34.62 17.86
C LEU A 161 13.58 35.36 17.51
N GLY A 162 13.68 35.86 16.27
CA GLY A 162 14.80 36.67 15.82
C GLY A 162 14.98 37.95 16.65
N ASP A 163 13.90 38.70 16.88
CA ASP A 163 13.90 39.94 17.66
C ASP A 163 14.37 39.70 19.11
N LEU A 164 13.91 38.61 19.74
CA LEU A 164 14.33 38.23 21.11
C LEU A 164 15.79 37.81 21.16
N LEU A 165 16.28 37.05 20.17
CA LEU A 165 17.70 36.69 20.06
C LEU A 165 18.58 37.93 19.88
N ASP A 166 18.21 38.82 18.95
CA ASP A 166 18.90 40.09 18.71
C ASP A 166 18.97 40.96 19.96
N LYS A 167 17.86 41.05 20.71
CA LYS A 167 17.83 41.78 21.98
C LYS A 167 18.73 41.13 23.02
N SER A 168 18.66 39.80 23.16
CA SER A 168 19.40 39.06 24.18
C SER A 168 20.94 39.18 24.09
N GLU A 169 21.46 39.44 22.89
CA GLU A 169 22.89 39.63 22.65
C GLU A 169 23.37 41.06 22.94
N LYS A 170 22.46 42.04 22.87
CA LYS A 170 22.78 43.47 23.03
C LYS A 170 22.44 43.98 24.42
N GLU A 171 21.36 43.46 25.00
CA GLU A 171 20.72 43.98 26.20
C GLU A 171 20.20 42.84 27.09
N GLU A 172 19.93 43.16 28.36
CA GLU A 172 19.30 42.21 29.27
C GLU A 172 17.82 42.02 28.92
N LEU A 173 17.41 40.77 28.70
CA LEU A 173 15.98 40.43 28.61
C LEU A 173 15.29 40.60 29.97
N THR A 174 14.03 41.05 29.93
CA THR A 174 13.13 40.93 31.07
C THR A 174 12.78 39.45 31.33
N LEU A 175 12.24 39.13 32.51
CA LEU A 175 11.82 37.76 32.81
C LEU A 175 10.73 37.28 31.84
N GLU A 176 9.81 38.17 31.47
CA GLU A 176 8.72 37.88 30.52
C GLU A 176 9.27 37.58 29.12
N GLU A 177 10.18 38.40 28.61
CA GLU A 177 10.82 38.20 27.30
C GLU A 177 11.67 36.92 27.27
N ALA A 178 12.39 36.63 28.35
CA ALA A 178 13.15 35.39 28.46
C ALA A 178 12.24 34.17 28.48
N GLN A 179 11.09 34.24 29.16
CA GLN A 179 10.11 33.15 29.18
C GLN A 179 9.42 32.97 27.83
N GLU A 180 9.17 34.06 27.10
CA GLU A 180 8.67 34.01 25.72
C GLU A 180 9.68 33.33 24.79
N LEU A 181 10.96 33.71 24.89
CA LEU A 181 12.04 33.06 24.14
C LEU A 181 12.10 31.55 24.46
N LEU A 182 11.97 31.17 25.73
CA LEU A 182 11.95 29.76 26.14
C LEU A 182 10.73 29.00 25.59
N ASN A 183 9.56 29.62 25.56
CA ASN A 183 8.36 28.99 24.99
C ASN A 183 8.51 28.73 23.49
N LEU A 184 9.05 29.71 22.74
CA LEU A 184 9.40 29.51 21.33
C LEU A 184 10.46 28.41 21.19
N ALA A 185 11.48 28.38 22.04
CA ALA A 185 12.51 27.35 21.98
C ALA A 185 11.99 25.93 22.30
N ARG A 186 11.06 25.78 23.24
CA ARG A 186 10.37 24.50 23.50
C ARG A 186 9.59 24.04 22.27
N LYS A 187 8.84 24.96 21.63
CA LYS A 187 8.16 24.65 20.37
C LYS A 187 9.17 24.23 19.30
N ALA A 188 10.30 24.92 19.18
CA ALA A 188 11.35 24.54 18.24
C ALA A 188 11.88 23.12 18.49
N VAL A 189 12.03 22.70 19.73
CA VAL A 189 12.43 21.32 20.06
C VAL A 189 11.36 20.30 19.69
N MET A 190 10.08 20.60 19.91
CA MET A 190 9.00 19.68 19.56
C MET A 190 8.87 19.49 18.04
N GLU A 191 9.16 20.55 17.28
CA GLU A 191 8.90 20.61 15.85
C GLU A 191 10.15 20.37 14.97
N TYR A 192 11.33 20.68 15.49
CA TYR A 192 12.62 20.61 14.80
C TYR A 192 13.66 19.87 15.66
N GLY A 193 13.24 19.00 16.56
CA GLY A 193 14.10 18.29 17.51
C GLY A 193 15.12 17.34 16.86
N GLU A 194 14.96 17.01 15.60
CA GLU A 194 15.95 16.32 14.78
C GLU A 194 17.18 17.20 14.47
N TYR A 195 17.04 18.53 14.53
CA TYR A 195 18.13 19.49 14.33
C TYR A 195 18.77 19.86 15.68
N PRO A 196 20.09 19.65 15.85
CA PRO A 196 20.80 20.03 17.07
C PRO A 196 20.61 21.51 17.46
N GLU A 197 20.41 22.40 16.48
CA GLU A 197 20.17 23.83 16.65
C GLU A 197 18.93 24.11 17.52
N ALA A 198 17.88 23.30 17.43
CA ALA A 198 16.66 23.48 18.23
C ALA A 198 16.95 23.29 19.74
N TRP A 199 17.72 22.25 20.06
CA TRP A 199 18.16 21.96 21.43
C TRP A 199 19.12 23.01 21.97
N LYS A 200 20.01 23.54 21.12
CA LYS A 200 20.92 24.63 21.49
C LYS A 200 20.17 25.94 21.73
N LEU A 201 19.16 26.24 20.91
CA LEU A 201 18.25 27.36 21.16
C LEU A 201 17.52 27.20 22.50
N HIS A 202 16.99 26.01 22.79
CA HIS A 202 16.36 25.70 24.07
C HIS A 202 17.30 25.89 25.26
N MET A 203 18.52 25.39 25.16
CA MET A 203 19.54 25.59 26.19
C MET A 203 19.87 27.07 26.40
N TYR A 204 20.06 27.82 25.31
CA TYR A 204 20.30 29.26 25.39
C TYR A 204 19.13 29.99 26.08
N ALA A 205 17.90 29.73 25.65
CA ALA A 205 16.71 30.35 26.23
C ALA A 205 16.54 30.04 27.72
N ALA A 206 16.81 28.79 28.14
CA ALA A 206 16.76 28.40 29.55
C ALA A 206 17.81 29.15 30.40
N ILE A 207 19.02 29.37 29.85
CA ILE A 207 20.04 30.21 30.51
C ILE A 207 19.53 31.64 30.66
N MET A 208 18.93 32.21 29.61
CA MET A 208 18.39 33.58 29.66
C MET A 208 17.30 33.74 30.72
N VAL A 209 16.41 32.75 30.88
CA VAL A 209 15.41 32.75 31.96
C VAL A 209 16.08 32.72 33.34
N GLY A 210 17.05 31.83 33.55
CA GLY A 210 17.79 31.75 34.81
C GLY A 210 18.49 33.08 35.17
N LEU A 211 19.10 33.73 34.17
CA LEU A 211 19.77 35.02 34.35
C LEU A 211 18.78 36.13 34.65
N ALA A 212 17.66 36.21 33.93
CA ALA A 212 16.61 37.20 34.18
C ALA A 212 15.98 37.04 35.57
N TYR A 213 15.72 35.80 35.99
CA TYR A 213 15.19 35.49 37.31
C TYR A 213 16.14 35.88 38.44
N LYS A 214 17.44 35.57 38.30
CA LYS A 214 18.46 35.97 39.28
C LYS A 214 18.52 37.48 39.46
N ARG A 215 18.53 38.24 38.36
CA ARG A 215 18.53 39.71 38.39
C ARG A 215 17.27 40.28 39.05
N MET A 216 16.09 39.73 38.74
CA MET A 216 14.83 40.14 39.35
C MET A 216 14.90 40.00 40.89
N LYS A 217 15.33 38.84 41.39
CA LYS A 217 15.50 38.60 42.83
C LYS A 217 16.51 39.54 43.49
N GLU A 218 17.61 39.84 42.82
CA GLU A 218 18.61 40.79 43.33
C GLU A 218 18.04 42.22 43.44
N ARG A 219 17.23 42.65 42.45
CA ARG A 219 16.55 43.96 42.47
C ARG A 219 15.50 44.04 43.58
N GLU A 220 14.72 42.97 43.80
CA GLU A 220 13.72 42.90 44.87
C GLU A 220 14.36 43.03 46.26
N LYS A 221 15.47 42.31 46.51
CA LYS A 221 16.22 42.42 47.77
C LYS A 221 16.71 43.84 48.01
N GLN A 222 17.29 44.49 47.00
CA GLN A 222 17.78 45.86 47.10
C GLN A 222 16.68 46.90 47.32
N GLN A 223 15.45 46.64 46.90
CA GLN A 223 14.30 47.52 47.13
C GLN A 223 13.68 47.30 48.53
N GLY A 224 13.65 46.05 48.99
CA GLY A 224 13.18 45.70 50.33
C GLY A 224 14.12 46.16 51.45
N GLU A 225 15.43 46.24 51.20
CA GLU A 225 16.42 46.79 52.15
C GLU A 225 16.40 48.33 52.22
N LYS A 226 15.75 49.01 51.28
CA LYS A 226 15.66 50.49 51.19
C LYS A 226 14.31 51.06 51.66
N SER A 227 13.34 50.22 52.03
CA SER A 227 12.02 50.60 52.55
C SER A 227 11.94 50.34 54.05
#